data_AF-A0A435Y9S3-F1
#
_entry.id   AF-A0A435Y9S3-F1
#
_cell.length_a   1.000
_cell.length_b   1.000
_cell.length_c   1.000
_cell.angle_alpha   90.00
_cell.angle_beta   90.00
_cell.angle_gamma   90.00
#
_symmetry.space_group_name_H-M   'P 1'
#
loop_
_entity.id
_entity.type
_entity.pdbx_description
1 polymer ?
#
loop_
_entity_poly.entity_id
_entity_poly.type
_entity_poly.pdbx_seq_one_letter_code
_entity_poly.pdbx_strand_id
1 'polypeptide(L)' 'MNETVKEKVYSEAEIADRLEKELPKWRYENGWIRRKYKTHSWKSTLMVINTVGHLAEAAWH' A
#
# COMPACT_ATOMS: atom_id res chain seq x y z
N MET A 1 -12.74 15.45 -15.70
CA MET A 1 -12.31 14.32 -16.53
C MET A 1 -11.09 13.74 -15.85
N ASN A 2 -11.22 12.64 -15.09
CA ASN A 2 -10.05 11.98 -14.51
C ASN A 2 -9.30 11.31 -15.66
N GLU A 3 -8.06 11.73 -15.90
CA GLU A 3 -7.13 10.97 -16.72
C GLU A 3 -7.04 9.56 -16.16
N THR A 4 -7.47 8.57 -16.95
CA THR A 4 -7.23 7.16 -16.66
C THR A 4 -5.73 6.93 -16.82
N VAL A 5 -4.98 7.08 -15.72
CA VAL A 5 -3.58 6.67 -15.66
C VAL A 5 -3.56 5.19 -16.06
N LYS A 6 -2.96 4.87 -17.21
CA LYS A 6 -2.81 3.47 -17.62
C LYS A 6 -2.05 2.73 -16.53
N GLU A 7 -2.60 1.61 -16.09
CA GLU A 7 -1.94 0.73 -15.15
C GLU A 7 -0.59 0.29 -15.73
N LYS A 8 0.48 0.63 -15.02
CA LYS A 8 1.85 0.27 -15.38
C LYS A 8 2.34 -0.75 -14.37
N VAL A 9 2.85 -1.88 -14.87
CA VAL A 9 3.64 -2.80 -14.06
C VAL A 9 5.04 -2.24 -13.93
N TYR A 10 5.49 -2.01 -12.70
CA TYR A 10 6.84 -1.53 -12.41
C TYR A 10 7.84 -2.69 -12.42
N SER A 11 9.03 -2.45 -12.95
CA SER A 11 10.19 -3.33 -12.76
C SER A 11 10.71 -3.25 -11.33
N GLU A 12 11.45 -4.26 -10.87
CA GLU A 12 11.98 -4.29 -9.50
C GLU A 12 12.85 -3.07 -9.15
N ALA A 13 13.63 -2.57 -10.12
CA ALA A 13 14.44 -1.36 -9.96
C ALA A 13 13.57 -0.11 -9.76
N GLU A 14 12.49 0.02 -10.52
CA GLU A 14 11.53 1.13 -10.37
C GLU A 14 10.75 1.03 -9.06
N ILE A 15 10.40 -0.18 -8.61
CA ILE A 15 9.77 -0.40 -7.31
C ILE A 15 10.72 0.07 -6.20
N ALA A 16 11.98 -0.34 -6.23
CA ALA A 16 12.96 0.03 -5.20
C ALA A 16 13.16 1.55 -5.11
N ASP A 17 13.40 2.22 -6.25
CA ASP A 17 13.59 3.68 -6.32
C ASP A 17 12.36 4.44 -5.81
N ARG A 18 11.17 3.97 -6.17
CA ARG A 18 9.92 4.61 -5.73
C ARG A 18 9.62 4.38 -4.26
N LEU A 19 9.87 3.17 -3.74
CA LEU A 19 9.70 2.88 -2.32
C LEU A 19 10.64 3.75 -1.46
N GLU A 20 11.89 3.94 -1.89
CA GLU A 20 12.84 4.81 -1.18
C GLU A 20 12.36 6.27 -1.14
N LYS A 21 11.87 6.79 -2.28
CA LYS A 21 11.45 8.20 -2.41
C LYS A 21 10.10 8.50 -1.74
N GLU A 22 9.09 7.67 -1.99
CA GLU A 22 7.69 7.98 -1.65
C GLU A 22 7.19 7.20 -0.43
N LEU A 23 7.72 6.00 -0.19
CA LEU A 23 7.16 5.04 0.77
C LEU A 23 8.25 4.38 1.65
N PRO A 24 9.10 5.14 2.36
CA PRO A 24 10.34 4.63 2.95
C PRO A 24 10.17 3.58 4.06
N LYS A 25 8.93 3.34 4.53
CA LYS A 25 8.59 2.31 5.53
C LYS A 25 8.03 1.02 4.90
N TRP A 26 7.90 0.99 3.59
CA TRP A 26 7.43 -0.15 2.81
C TRP A 26 8.62 -0.87 2.18
N ARG A 27 8.49 -2.17 2.02
CA ARG A 27 9.50 -3.03 1.39
C ARG A 27 8.87 -3.92 0.33
N TYR A 28 9.61 -4.23 -0.73
CA TYR A 28 9.19 -5.20 -1.73
C TYR A 28 9.69 -6.60 -1.36
N GLU A 29 8.80 -7.60 -1.40
CA GLU A 29 9.10 -8.97 -1.02
C GLU A 29 8.14 -9.94 -1.73
N ASN A 30 8.69 -10.90 -2.49
CA ASN A 30 7.94 -11.98 -3.17
C ASN A 30 6.76 -11.48 -4.02
N GLY A 31 6.93 -10.40 -4.78
CA GLY A 31 5.87 -9.84 -5.62
C GLY A 31 4.95 -8.83 -4.92
N TRP A 32 5.12 -8.56 -3.63
CA TRP A 32 4.24 -7.69 -2.86
C TRP A 32 5.02 -6.58 -2.14
N ILE A 33 4.41 -5.40 -2.01
CA ILE A 33 4.89 -4.42 -1.05
C ILE A 33 4.29 -4.69 0.33
N ARG A 34 5.09 -4.52 1.38
CA ARG A 34 4.71 -4.85 2.75
C ARG A 34 5.12 -3.76 3.73
N ARG A 35 4.25 -3.51 4.71
CA ARG A 35 4.54 -2.66 5.87
C ARG A 35 3.93 -3.24 7.13
N LYS A 36 4.70 -3.23 8.21
CA LYS A 36 4.22 -3.63 9.54
C LYS A 36 3.74 -2.40 10.31
N TYR A 37 2.52 -2.46 10.81
CA TYR A 37 1.98 -1.47 11.74
C TYR A 37 1.92 -2.07 13.14
N LYS A 38 2.46 -1.36 14.13
CA LYS A 38 2.27 -1.67 15.55
C LYS A 38 1.20 -0.76 16.09
N THR A 39 0.12 -1.34 16.59
CA THR A 39 -1.02 -0.64 17.19
C THR A 39 -0.97 -0.80 18.71
N HIS A 40 -1.74 0.04 19.42
CA HIS A 40 -1.76 0.06 20.88
C HIS A 40 -2.58 -1.09 21.51
N SER A 41 -3.56 -1.63 20.79
CA SER A 41 -4.43 -2.71 21.29
C SER A 41 -5.11 -3.45 20.13
N TRP A 42 -5.76 -4.57 20.44
CA TRP A 42 -6.56 -5.33 19.46
C TRP A 42 -7.69 -4.50 18.85
N LYS A 43 -8.44 -3.74 19.66
CA LYS A 43 -9.49 -2.84 19.16
C LYS A 43 -8.93 -1.82 18.16
N SER A 44 -7.78 -1.23 18.45
CA SER A 44 -7.11 -0.30 17.53
C SER A 44 -6.70 -0.99 16.22
N THR A 45 -6.23 -2.24 16.28
CA THR A 45 -5.94 -3.03 15.07
C THR A 45 -7.19 -3.22 14.22
N LEU A 46 -8.32 -3.61 14.82
CA LEU A 46 -9.59 -3.81 14.11
C LEU A 46 -10.08 -2.53 13.43
N MET A 47 -9.94 -1.38 14.08
CA MET A 47 -10.33 -0.10 13.46
C MET A 47 -9.48 0.21 12.22
N VAL A 48 -8.16 0.03 12.29
CA VAL A 48 -7.26 0.29 11.16
C VAL A 48 -7.57 -0.62 9.98
N ILE A 49 -7.73 -1.93 10.20
CA ILE A 49 -8.02 -2.87 9.10
C ILE A 49 -9.39 -2.58 8.47
N ASN A 50 -10.39 -2.16 9.26
CA ASN A 50 -11.70 -1.82 8.74
C ASN A 50 -11.64 -0.59 7.84
N THR A 51 -10.89 0.45 8.26
CA THR A 51 -10.66 1.62 7.41
C THR A 51 -9.94 1.25 6.11
N VAL A 52 -8.90 0.40 6.16
CA VAL A 52 -8.21 -0.07 4.95
C VAL A 52 -9.19 -0.82 4.04
N GLY A 53 -10.04 -1.70 4.58
CA GLY A 53 -11.04 -2.43 3.81
C GLY A 53 -12.04 -1.51 3.11
N HIS A 54 -12.55 -0.48 3.79
CA HIS A 54 -13.43 0.50 3.17
C HIS A 54 -12.74 1.32 2.07
N LEU A 55 -11.47 1.68 2.25
CA LEU A 55 -10.70 2.40 1.23
C LEU A 55 -10.42 1.51 0.02
N ALA A 56 -10.07 0.23 0.23
CA ALA A 56 -9.86 -0.75 -0.83
C ALA A 56 -11.14 -0.95 -1.67
N GLU A 57 -12.29 -1.11 -1.02
CA GLU A 57 -13.58 -1.20 -1.69
C GLU A 57 -13.90 0.05 -2.50
N ALA A 58 -13.69 1.24 -1.93
CA ALA A 58 -13.95 2.51 -2.62
C ALA A 58 -13.02 2.75 -3.82
N ALA A 59 -11.78 2.25 -3.77
CA ALA A 59 -10.82 2.33 -4.88
C ALA A 59 -10.94 1.16 -5.87
N TRP A 60 -11.70 0.12 -5.51
CA TRP A 60 -11.76 -1.15 -6.23
C TRP A 60 -10.37 -1.77 -6.49
N HIS A 61 -9.52 -1.77 -5.46
CA HIS A 61 -8.12 -2.20 -5.53
C HIS A 61 -7.69 -2.99 -4.28
#